data_AF-A0A925HCB0-F1
#
_entry.id   AF-A0A925HCB0-F1
#
_cell.length_a   1.000
_cell.length_b   1.000
_cell.length_c   1.000
_cell.angle_alpha   90.00
_cell.angle_beta   90.00
_cell.angle_gamma   90.00
#
_symmetry.space_group_name_H-M   'P 1'
#
loop_
_entity.id
_entity.type
_entity.pdbx_description
1 polymer ?
#
loop_
_entity_poly.entity_id
_entity_poly.type
_entity_poly.pdbx_seq_one_letter_code
_entity_poly.pdbx_strand_id
1 'polypeptide(L)'
;MNDQSNQTPQIPPQAPLIPPQGAAAAGGIHIDPDARGEGRGYTYEILHQPAFALAVVRLNAEQSILAEAGAMVSMSANVEL
;
A
#
# COMPACT_ATOMS: atom_id res chain seq x y z
N MET A 1 -37.65 -5.85 -57.83
CA MET A 1 -38.11 -5.93 -56.42
C MET A 1 -37.88 -7.36 -55.92
N ASN A 2 -36.97 -7.74 -55.02
CA ASN A 2 -36.10 -7.01 -54.10
C ASN A 2 -34.81 -7.80 -53.84
N ASP A 3 -33.75 -7.02 -53.65
CA ASP A 3 -32.44 -7.30 -53.08
C ASP A 3 -32.53 -8.03 -51.71
N GLN A 4 -31.79 -9.13 -51.54
CA GLN A 4 -31.49 -9.70 -50.21
C GLN A 4 -29.99 -10.02 -50.12
N SER A 5 -29.19 -8.96 -50.22
CA SER A 5 -27.85 -8.91 -49.65
C SER A 5 -27.93 -8.38 -48.22
N ASN A 6 -27.91 -9.25 -47.19
CA ASN A 6 -27.44 -8.84 -45.86
C ASN A 6 -27.11 -10.04 -44.95
N GLN A 7 -25.89 -10.58 -45.07
CA GLN A 7 -25.25 -11.33 -44.00
C GLN A 7 -24.05 -10.51 -43.51
N THR A 8 -24.22 -9.85 -42.37
CA THR A 8 -23.12 -9.39 -41.52
C THR A 8 -23.29 -10.03 -40.14
N PRO A 9 -22.25 -10.68 -39.58
CA PRO A 9 -22.35 -11.35 -38.29
C PRO A 9 -22.60 -10.34 -37.16
N GLN A 10 -23.61 -10.60 -36.33
CA GLN A 10 -23.81 -9.87 -35.08
C GLN A 10 -22.72 -10.27 -34.09
N ILE A 11 -21.84 -9.32 -33.77
CA ILE A 11 -20.84 -9.44 -32.71
C ILE A 11 -21.58 -9.31 -31.37
N PRO A 12 -21.38 -10.20 -30.38
CA PRO A 12 -22.05 -10.06 -29.08
C PRO A 12 -21.67 -8.73 -28.40
N PRO A 13 -22.58 -8.13 -27.61
CA PRO A 13 -22.29 -6.90 -26.87
C PRO A 13 -21.15 -7.17 -25.88
N GLN A 14 -20.02 -6.51 -26.08
CA GLN A 14 -18.88 -6.55 -25.17
C GLN A 14 -19.28 -5.83 -23.88
N ALA A 15 -19.44 -6.59 -22.79
CA ALA A 15 -19.53 -6.02 -21.45
C ALA A 15 -18.27 -5.19 -21.17
N PRO A 16 -18.35 -4.04 -20.47
CA PRO A 16 -17.17 -3.29 -20.08
C PRO A 16 -16.23 -4.20 -19.30
N LEU A 17 -15.04 -4.45 -19.85
CA LEU A 17 -13.92 -5.02 -19.11
C LEU A 17 -13.55 -3.98 -18.06
N ILE A 18 -14.15 -4.07 -16.88
CA ILE A 18 -13.67 -3.36 -15.70
C ILE A 18 -12.29 -3.97 -15.43
N PRO A 19 -11.17 -3.24 -15.62
CA PRO A 19 -9.89 -3.78 -15.21
C PRO A 19 -9.98 -4.09 -13.71
N PRO A 20 -9.50 -5.25 -13.26
CA PRO A 20 -9.51 -5.58 -11.85
C PRO A 20 -8.78 -4.46 -11.11
N GLN A 21 -9.53 -3.75 -10.27
CA GLN A 21 -9.01 -2.77 -9.35
C GLN A 21 -7.82 -3.39 -8.64
N GLY A 22 -6.69 -2.70 -8.71
CA GLY A 22 -5.41 -3.11 -8.18
C GLY A 22 -5.59 -3.83 -6.85
N ALA A 23 -5.05 -5.04 -6.81
CA ALA A 23 -5.04 -5.93 -5.68
C ALA A 23 -4.94 -5.15 -4.37
N ALA A 24 -5.84 -5.47 -3.45
CA ALA A 24 -5.81 -5.08 -2.06
C ALA A 24 -4.37 -4.87 -1.59
N ALA A 25 -4.03 -3.64 -1.21
CA ALA A 25 -2.80 -3.31 -0.52
C ALA A 25 -2.74 -4.17 0.74
N ALA A 26 -2.07 -5.31 0.60
CA ALA A 26 -1.92 -6.32 1.62
C ALA A 26 -1.00 -5.77 2.70
N GLY A 27 -1.54 -4.97 3.63
CA GLY A 27 -0.89 -4.61 4.90
C GLY A 27 0.57 -4.19 4.83
N GLY A 28 1.01 -3.62 3.72
CA GLY A 28 2.40 -3.25 3.47
C GLY A 28 2.67 -1.81 3.90
N ILE A 29 3.92 -1.56 4.26
CA ILE A 29 4.43 -0.23 4.50
C ILE A 29 4.53 0.48 3.15
N HIS A 30 3.80 1.58 2.93
CA HIS A 30 4.08 2.45 1.77
C HIS A 30 5.36 3.24 2.04
N ILE A 31 6.32 3.19 1.13
CA ILE A 31 7.60 3.92 1.23
C ILE A 31 7.66 4.94 0.10
N ASP A 32 7.59 6.21 0.46
CA ASP A 32 7.75 7.34 -0.45
C ASP A 32 9.25 7.59 -0.74
N PRO A 33 9.60 8.23 -1.87
CA PRO A 33 11.00 8.52 -2.24
C PRO A 33 11.79 9.29 -1.16
N ASP A 34 11.09 10.06 -0.34
CA ASP A 34 11.67 10.83 0.77
C ASP A 34 11.89 10.00 2.04
N ALA A 35 11.80 8.66 1.93
CA ALA A 35 11.97 7.70 3.00
C ALA A 35 10.99 7.89 4.17
N ARG A 36 9.80 8.38 3.86
CA ARG A 36 8.67 8.54 4.77
C ARG A 36 7.54 7.64 4.32
N GLY A 37 6.60 7.41 5.20
CA GLY A 37 5.35 6.80 4.82
C GLY A 37 4.42 6.54 5.98
N GLU A 38 3.35 5.85 5.67
CA GLU A 38 2.31 5.49 6.62
C GLU A 38 1.91 4.03 6.47
N GLY A 39 1.52 3.45 7.61
CA GLY A 39 0.89 2.16 7.70
C GLY A 39 -0.43 2.29 8.46
N ARG A 40 -1.08 1.15 8.70
CA ARG A 40 -2.30 1.15 9.52
C ARG A 40 -1.96 1.56 10.94
N GLY A 41 -2.36 2.77 11.31
CA GLY A 41 -2.22 3.29 12.68
C GLY A 41 -0.85 3.87 13.01
N TYR A 42 0.04 4.09 12.04
CA TYR A 42 1.33 4.73 12.29
C TYR A 42 1.88 5.46 11.08
N THR A 43 2.79 6.39 11.34
CA THR A 43 3.67 6.99 10.34
C THR A 43 5.11 6.68 10.67
N TYR A 44 5.99 6.73 9.69
CA TYR A 44 7.42 6.56 9.93
C TYR A 44 8.27 7.44 9.02
N GLU A 45 9.51 7.62 9.46
CA GLU A 45 10.57 8.28 8.71
C GLU A 45 11.88 7.49 8.88
N ILE A 46 12.58 7.25 7.79
CA ILE A 46 13.88 6.57 7.79
C ILE A 46 14.99 7.63 7.77
N LEU A 47 15.68 7.75 8.89
CA LEU A 47 16.85 8.60 9.04
C LEU A 47 18.08 7.84 8.58
N HIS A 48 18.69 8.28 7.49
CA HIS A 48 19.91 7.70 6.95
C HIS A 48 21.13 8.33 7.63
N GLN A 49 21.98 7.49 8.22
CA GLN A 49 23.30 7.85 8.71
C GLN A 49 24.36 7.15 7.84
N PRO A 50 25.61 7.63 7.80
CA PRO A 50 26.64 7.05 6.92
C PRO A 50 26.89 5.53 7.12
N ALA A 51 26.60 4.99 8.31
CA ALA A 51 26.88 3.60 8.66
C ALA A 51 25.64 2.75 8.98
N PHE A 52 24.47 3.35 9.15
CA PHE A 52 23.22 2.67 9.51
C PHE A 52 22.01 3.54 9.17
N ALA A 53 20.81 2.97 9.23
CA ALA A 53 19.56 3.70 9.13
C ALA A 53 18.70 3.46 10.38
N LEU A 54 17.90 4.45 10.77
CA LEU A 54 16.94 4.35 11.87
C LEU A 54 15.53 4.63 11.36
N ALA A 55 14.57 3.79 11.74
CA ALA A 55 13.16 4.08 11.56
C ALA A 55 12.63 4.82 12.80
N VAL A 56 12.18 6.06 12.63
CA VAL A 56 11.41 6.78 13.65
C VAL A 56 9.94 6.50 13.39
N VAL A 57 9.31 5.70 14.25
CA VAL A 57 7.90 5.32 14.12
C VAL A 57 7.05 6.16 15.08
N ARG A 58 5.93 6.67 14.59
CA ARG A 58 4.91 7.36 15.40
C ARG A 58 3.63 6.55 15.35
N LEU A 59 3.28 5.94 16.47
CA LEU A 59 2.03 5.19 16.64
C LEU A 59 0.90 6.15 16.96
N ASN A 60 -0.27 5.94 16.36
CA ASN A 60 -1.50 6.54 16.86
C ASN A 60 -1.84 5.92 18.23
N ALA A 61 -2.73 6.57 18.98
CA ALA A 61 -3.17 6.04 20.27
C ALA A 61 -3.67 4.59 20.15
N GLU A 62 -3.28 3.75 21.11
CA GLU A 62 -3.69 2.34 21.21
C GLU A 62 -3.25 1.46 20.04
N GLN A 63 -2.37 1.95 19.16
CA GLN A 63 -1.78 1.15 18.09
C GLN A 63 -0.47 0.50 18.54
N SER A 64 -0.16 -0.64 17.93
CA SER A 64 1.06 -1.38 18.19
C SER A 64 1.72 -1.79 16.87
N ILE A 65 3.02 -2.07 16.96
CA ILE A 65 3.80 -2.66 15.88
C ILE A 65 4.57 -3.86 16.43
N LEU A 66 4.89 -4.80 15.55
CA LEU A 66 5.83 -5.85 15.87
C LEU A 66 7.24 -5.37 15.53
N ALA A 67 8.18 -5.68 16.41
CA ALA A 67 9.59 -5.43 16.20
C ALA A 67 10.40 -6.66 16.63
N GLU A 68 11.50 -6.91 15.95
CA GLU A 68 12.47 -7.93 16.37
C GLU A 68 13.08 -7.57 17.72
N ALA A 69 13.47 -8.58 18.49
CA ALA A 69 14.11 -8.37 19.79
C ALA A 69 15.41 -7.55 19.62
N GLY A 70 15.51 -6.45 20.35
CA GLY A 70 16.67 -5.55 20.27
C GLY A 70 16.66 -4.56 19.10
N ALA A 71 15.62 -4.53 18.26
CA ALA A 71 15.49 -3.53 17.19
C ALA A 71 15.16 -2.12 17.72
N MET A 72 14.56 -2.04 18.91
CA MET A 72 14.12 -0.79 19.51
C MET A 72 15.28 -0.10 20.24
N VAL A 73 15.65 1.11 19.80
CA VAL A 73 16.79 1.87 20.33
C VAL A 73 16.36 2.85 21.43
N SER A 74 15.20 3.47 21.28
CA SER A 74 14.65 4.46 22.20
C SER A 74 13.13 4.53 22.07
N MET A 75 12.45 4.96 23.13
CA MET A 75 11.00 5.11 23.22
C MET A 75 10.62 6.43 23.89
N SER A 76 9.46 6.97 23.51
CA SER A 76 8.79 7.99 24.31
C SER A 76 8.09 7.36 25.52
N ALA A 77 7.81 8.17 26.54
CA ALA A 77 7.25 7.69 27.82
C ALA A 77 5.85 7.05 27.73
N ASN A 78 5.17 7.19 26.58
CA ASN A 78 3.84 6.64 26.30
C ASN A 78 3.87 5.39 25.43
N VAL A 79 5.04 4.76 25.25
CA VAL A 79 5.22 3.52 24.50
C VAL A 79 5.72 2.44 25.47
N GLU A 80 5.19 1.23 25.31
CA GLU A 80 5.56 0.04 26.06
C GLU A 80 6.00 -1.09 25.11
N LEU A 81 6.74 -2.07 25.64
CA LEU A 81 7.28 -3.23 24.91
C LEU A 81 6.66 -4.54 25.39
#